data_AF-A0A553FZG2-F1
#
_entry.id   AF-A0A553FZG2-F1
#
_cell.length_a   1.000
_cell.length_b   1.000
_cell.length_c   1.000
_cell.angle_alpha   90.00
_cell.angle_beta   90.00
_cell.angle_gamma   90.00
#
_symmetry.space_group_name_H-M   'P 1'
#
loop_
_entity.id
_entity.type
_entity.pdbx_description
1 polymer ?
#
loop_
_entity_poly.entity_id
_entity_poly.type
_entity_poly.pdbx_seq_one_letter_code
_entity_poly.pdbx_strand_id
1 'polypeptide(L)'
;MKQDYILLVLTLVLTGCHNKHHEINMNDTYFVDKVPGDFPIAFKPELVPKDVLIHRGIFSPDMNEYYYTISDKNFSGFDVKCIKKINDSWSEPRNAFFNTEYNEHGMSFSADGNTLFFSSTRPVKDEAIPSTWHIWKSEKQDGKWTTPEFVDFPNLKEKLVSHPTVTKDGTLYFHASNIDYSDMDIYYSMLVNGRYEEAKKLNIPFYGDLMKCTPYVSPEGNYILFALVKESLELNICYKNGENKWSEPVRLPAQINRKGQGNPYITPDEQFLFYAEEQQGDTGSWSINWVSAKTFIKE
;
A
#
# COMPACT_ATOMS: atom_id res chain seq x y z
N MET A 1 -76.72 -12.34 -40.54
CA MET A 1 -75.64 -11.53 -39.92
C MET A 1 -74.69 -12.51 -39.25
N LYS A 2 -73.48 -12.64 -39.81
CA LYS A 2 -72.39 -13.48 -39.30
C LYS A 2 -71.46 -12.61 -38.48
N GLN A 3 -70.95 -13.12 -37.36
CA GLN A 3 -69.85 -12.51 -36.64
C GLN A 3 -68.87 -13.63 -36.27
N ASP A 4 -67.75 -13.67 -36.97
CA ASP A 4 -66.62 -14.55 -36.70
C ASP A 4 -65.70 -13.84 -35.70
N TYR A 5 -65.33 -14.53 -34.61
CA TYR A 5 -64.33 -14.04 -33.66
C TYR A 5 -62.98 -14.68 -33.97
N ILE A 6 -61.98 -13.85 -34.29
CA ILE A 6 -60.58 -14.26 -34.45
C ILE A 6 -59.88 -14.05 -33.11
N LEU A 7 -59.36 -15.13 -32.53
CA LEU A 7 -58.52 -15.10 -31.33
C LEU A 7 -57.05 -14.89 -31.76
N LEU A 8 -56.48 -13.73 -31.41
CA LEU A 8 -55.08 -13.42 -31.67
C LEU A 8 -54.23 -13.87 -30.46
N VAL A 9 -53.38 -14.88 -30.65
CA VAL A 9 -52.41 -15.32 -29.63
C VAL A 9 -51.11 -14.56 -29.87
N LEU A 10 -50.74 -13.70 -28.92
CA LEU A 10 -49.47 -12.97 -28.91
C LEU A 10 -48.39 -13.85 -28.26
N THR A 11 -47.42 -14.33 -29.02
CA THR A 11 -46.22 -14.98 -28.49
C THR A 11 -45.13 -13.95 -28.23
N LEU A 12 -44.83 -13.71 -26.95
CA LEU A 12 -43.66 -12.94 -26.53
C LEU A 12 -42.40 -13.79 -26.72
N VAL A 13 -41.50 -13.37 -27.62
CA VAL A 13 -40.15 -13.93 -27.72
C VAL A 13 -39.23 -13.11 -26.82
N LEU A 14 -38.84 -13.67 -25.68
CA LEU A 14 -37.80 -13.09 -24.82
C LEU A 14 -36.43 -13.49 -25.35
N THR A 15 -35.74 -12.57 -26.01
CA THR A 15 -34.31 -12.71 -26.33
C THR A 15 -33.50 -12.49 -25.05
N GLY A 16 -32.98 -13.56 -24.46
CA GLY A 16 -32.06 -13.49 -23.33
C GLY A 16 -30.69 -12.97 -23.79
N CYS A 17 -30.31 -11.76 -23.36
CA CYS A 17 -28.93 -11.32 -23.42
C CYS A 17 -28.09 -12.19 -22.47
N HIS A 18 -27.28 -13.08 -23.05
CA HIS A 18 -26.24 -13.80 -22.33
C HIS A 18 -25.11 -12.81 -22.01
N ASN A 19 -25.19 -12.12 -20.88
CA ASN A 19 -24.03 -11.47 -20.30
C ASN A 19 -23.07 -12.60 -19.89
N LYS A 20 -22.07 -12.87 -20.73
CA LYS A 20 -20.88 -13.60 -20.29
C LYS A 20 -20.23 -12.73 -19.22
N HIS A 21 -20.52 -13.04 -17.95
CA HIS A 21 -19.65 -12.61 -16.86
C HIS A 21 -18.27 -13.18 -17.20
N HIS A 22 -17.38 -12.32 -17.71
CA HIS A 22 -15.98 -12.65 -17.83
C HIS A 22 -15.49 -12.73 -16.39
N GLU A 23 -15.41 -13.93 -15.83
CA GLU A 23 -14.73 -14.14 -14.56
C GLU A 23 -13.32 -13.57 -14.73
N ILE A 24 -13.02 -12.50 -13.99
CA ILE A 24 -11.70 -11.87 -14.03
C ILE A 24 -10.72 -12.91 -13.54
N ASN A 25 -9.90 -13.43 -14.45
CA ASN A 25 -8.86 -14.36 -14.10
C ASN A 25 -7.77 -13.62 -13.31
N MET A 26 -7.61 -13.98 -12.04
CA MET A 26 -6.60 -13.37 -11.17
C MET A 26 -5.18 -13.63 -11.67
N ASN A 27 -4.91 -14.77 -12.32
CA ASN A 27 -3.59 -15.02 -12.92
C ASN A 27 -3.28 -13.98 -13.99
N ASP A 28 -4.25 -13.62 -14.83
CA ASP A 28 -4.10 -12.61 -15.89
C ASP A 28 -4.08 -11.19 -15.29
N THR A 29 -4.75 -10.97 -14.15
CA THR A 29 -4.72 -9.67 -13.47
C THR A 29 -3.35 -9.38 -12.85
N TYR A 30 -2.66 -10.40 -12.33
CA TYR A 30 -1.37 -10.25 -11.66
C TYR A 30 -0.16 -10.69 -12.54
N PHE A 31 -0.42 -11.28 -13.71
CA PHE A 31 0.52 -12.04 -14.57
C PHE A 31 1.42 -12.96 -13.75
N VAL A 32 0.79 -13.93 -13.11
CA VAL A 32 1.42 -14.99 -12.31
C VAL A 32 0.84 -16.35 -12.67
N ASP A 33 1.63 -17.40 -12.44
CA ASP A 33 1.17 -18.78 -12.65
C ASP A 33 0.28 -19.29 -11.49
N LYS A 34 0.45 -18.70 -10.30
CA LYS A 34 -0.22 -19.12 -9.08
C LYS A 34 -0.65 -17.94 -8.23
N VAL A 35 -1.92 -17.93 -7.86
CA VAL A 35 -2.52 -17.00 -6.89
C VAL A 35 -2.59 -17.69 -5.51
N PRO A 36 -2.22 -17.01 -4.41
CA PRO A 36 -2.28 -17.57 -3.07
C PRO A 36 -3.73 -17.68 -2.57
N GLY A 37 -3.99 -18.72 -1.76
CA GLY A 37 -5.18 -18.79 -0.92
C GLY A 37 -4.87 -18.25 0.48
N ASP A 38 -5.14 -19.07 1.50
CA ASP A 38 -4.91 -18.73 2.91
C ASP A 38 -3.43 -18.77 3.34
N PHE A 39 -2.56 -19.36 2.52
CA PHE A 39 -1.13 -19.47 2.78
C PHE A 39 -0.34 -18.54 1.86
N PRO A 40 0.57 -17.72 2.42
CA PRO A 40 1.36 -16.80 1.64
C PRO A 40 2.34 -17.53 0.72
N ILE A 41 2.56 -16.95 -0.47
CA ILE A 41 3.64 -17.32 -1.39
C ILE A 41 4.42 -16.05 -1.75
N ALA A 42 5.65 -16.19 -2.25
CA ALA A 42 6.41 -15.04 -2.73
C ALA A 42 5.78 -14.48 -4.02
N PHE A 43 5.69 -13.15 -4.11
CA PHE A 43 5.29 -12.45 -5.32
C PHE A 43 6.53 -12.10 -6.13
N LYS A 44 6.65 -12.70 -7.32
CA LYS A 44 7.70 -12.42 -8.30
C LYS A 44 9.12 -12.30 -7.72
N PRO A 45 9.62 -13.33 -7.01
CA PRO A 45 10.96 -13.30 -6.41
C PRO A 45 12.09 -13.07 -7.43
N GLU A 46 11.86 -13.39 -8.70
CA GLU A 46 12.80 -13.15 -9.80
C GLU A 46 13.13 -11.68 -10.06
N LEU A 47 12.31 -10.74 -9.56
CA LEU A 47 12.53 -9.29 -9.70
C LEU A 47 13.68 -8.76 -8.82
N VAL A 48 14.15 -9.56 -7.87
CA VAL A 48 15.16 -9.16 -6.89
C VAL A 48 16.52 -9.72 -7.29
N PRO A 49 17.50 -8.88 -7.66
CA PRO A 49 18.84 -9.34 -7.96
C PRO A 49 19.49 -10.02 -6.75
N LYS A 50 20.55 -10.80 -7.03
CA LYS A 50 21.37 -11.39 -5.96
C LYS A 50 21.98 -10.27 -5.10
N ASP A 51 22.01 -10.51 -3.78
CA ASP A 51 22.61 -9.61 -2.78
C ASP A 51 21.91 -8.25 -2.61
N VAL A 52 20.66 -8.16 -3.07
CA VAL A 52 19.77 -7.01 -2.90
C VAL A 52 18.62 -7.39 -1.95
N LEU A 53 18.19 -6.45 -1.12
CA LEU A 53 17.00 -6.56 -0.27
C LEU A 53 15.80 -5.92 -0.97
N ILE A 54 14.62 -6.53 -0.81
CA ILE A 54 13.33 -5.94 -1.23
C ILE A 54 12.50 -5.61 0.01
N HIS A 55 11.91 -4.42 0.04
CA HIS A 55 11.32 -3.87 1.28
C HIS A 55 9.81 -3.66 1.21
N ARG A 56 9.27 -3.26 0.06
CA ARG A 56 7.85 -2.97 -0.13
C ARG A 56 7.51 -3.07 -1.61
N GLY A 57 6.28 -3.49 -1.92
CA GLY A 57 5.72 -3.47 -3.26
C GLY A 57 4.27 -2.99 -3.26
N ILE A 58 3.90 -2.15 -4.22
CA ILE A 58 2.52 -1.66 -4.41
C ILE A 58 2.15 -1.66 -5.89
N PHE A 59 0.86 -1.75 -6.18
CA PHE A 59 0.33 -1.54 -7.53
C PHE A 59 -0.14 -0.10 -7.72
N SER A 60 -0.10 0.39 -8.95
CA SER A 60 -0.92 1.54 -9.34
C SER A 60 -2.41 1.19 -9.17
N PRO A 61 -3.31 2.17 -8.95
CA PRO A 61 -4.73 1.88 -8.74
C PRO A 61 -5.42 1.13 -9.89
N ASP A 62 -4.93 1.32 -11.12
CA ASP A 62 -5.40 0.63 -12.31
C ASP A 62 -4.75 -0.76 -12.53
N MET A 63 -3.89 -1.19 -11.60
CA MET A 63 -3.15 -2.46 -11.63
C MET A 63 -2.23 -2.64 -12.85
N ASN A 64 -1.91 -1.58 -13.59
CA ASN A 64 -1.06 -1.65 -14.79
C ASN A 64 0.44 -1.49 -14.50
N GLU A 65 0.78 -0.97 -13.33
CA GLU A 65 2.16 -0.76 -12.90
C GLU A 65 2.37 -1.37 -11.51
N TYR A 66 3.53 -1.97 -11.27
CA TYR A 66 3.95 -2.43 -9.95
C TYR A 66 5.27 -1.76 -9.59
N TYR A 67 5.28 -1.11 -8.43
CA TYR A 67 6.41 -0.37 -7.88
C TYR A 67 6.94 -1.11 -6.66
N TYR A 68 8.26 -1.26 -6.56
CA TYR A 68 8.87 -1.92 -5.42
C TYR A 68 10.19 -1.28 -5.01
N THR A 69 10.45 -1.22 -3.70
CA THR A 69 11.68 -0.66 -3.15
C THR A 69 12.73 -1.73 -2.93
N ILE A 70 13.96 -1.45 -3.35
CA ILE A 70 15.13 -2.29 -3.10
C ILE A 70 16.24 -1.50 -2.40
N SER A 71 17.17 -2.18 -1.73
CA SER A 71 18.43 -1.61 -1.23
C SER A 71 19.55 -2.65 -1.26
N ASP A 72 20.79 -2.22 -1.00
CA ASP A 72 21.82 -3.17 -0.61
C ASP A 72 21.60 -3.73 0.82
N LYS A 73 22.41 -4.72 1.21
CA LYS A 73 22.34 -5.38 2.53
C LYS A 73 22.80 -4.51 3.71
N ASN A 74 23.46 -3.37 3.44
CA ASN A 74 23.82 -2.40 4.46
C ASN A 74 22.73 -1.35 4.68
N PHE A 75 21.57 -1.51 4.01
CA PHE A 75 20.48 -0.53 4.02
C PHE A 75 20.95 0.84 3.50
N SER A 76 21.84 0.84 2.51
CA SER A 76 22.15 2.02 1.71
C SER A 76 21.56 1.93 0.30
N GLY A 77 21.31 3.09 -0.30
CA GLY A 77 20.82 3.21 -1.68
C GLY A 77 19.44 2.62 -1.88
N PHE A 78 18.42 3.18 -1.20
CA PHE A 78 17.04 2.78 -1.43
C PHE A 78 16.54 3.35 -2.76
N ASP A 79 16.31 2.45 -3.72
CA ASP A 79 15.78 2.75 -5.04
C ASP A 79 14.37 2.18 -5.17
N VAL A 80 13.47 2.93 -5.81
CA VAL A 80 12.20 2.37 -6.28
C VAL A 80 12.33 1.92 -7.74
N LYS A 81 11.98 0.67 -8.01
CA LYS A 81 11.83 0.10 -9.35
C LYS A 81 10.36 0.03 -9.74
N CYS A 82 10.09 0.05 -11.04
CA CYS A 82 8.77 -0.04 -11.64
C CYS A 82 8.81 -1.03 -12.81
N ILE A 83 7.82 -1.92 -12.84
CA ILE A 83 7.47 -2.75 -13.99
C ILE A 83 6.07 -2.38 -14.47
N LYS A 84 5.83 -2.47 -15.78
CA LYS A 84 4.55 -2.14 -16.40
C LYS A 84 4.00 -3.32 -17.18
N LYS A 85 2.68 -3.47 -17.21
CA LYS A 85 2.03 -4.41 -18.13
C LYS A 85 2.19 -3.90 -19.55
N ILE A 86 2.74 -4.74 -20.42
CA ILE A 86 2.88 -4.49 -21.86
C ILE A 86 2.40 -5.75 -22.57
N ASN A 87 1.26 -5.66 -23.25
CA ASN A 87 0.54 -6.82 -23.79
C ASN A 87 0.26 -7.83 -22.66
N ASP A 88 0.68 -9.09 -22.83
CA ASP A 88 0.44 -10.19 -21.88
C ASP A 88 1.65 -10.47 -20.95
N SER A 89 2.53 -9.49 -20.74
CA SER A 89 3.68 -9.64 -19.83
C SER A 89 4.03 -8.36 -19.07
N TRP A 90 4.82 -8.52 -18.00
CA TRP A 90 5.47 -7.40 -17.33
C TRP A 90 6.74 -7.01 -18.09
N SER A 91 7.02 -5.70 -18.14
CA SER A 91 8.28 -5.17 -18.67
C SER A 91 9.47 -5.49 -17.77
N GLU A 92 10.68 -5.32 -18.31
CA GLU A 92 11.89 -5.23 -17.49
C GLU A 92 11.79 -4.10 -16.45
N PRO A 93 12.35 -4.27 -15.24
CA PRO A 93 12.37 -3.22 -14.21
C PRO A 93 13.12 -1.98 -14.65
N ARG A 94 12.57 -0.81 -14.33
CA ARG A 94 13.22 0.50 -14.50
C ARG A 94 13.12 1.32 -13.23
N ASN A 95 14.00 2.31 -13.04
CA ASN A 95 13.84 3.26 -11.94
C ASN A 95 12.50 3.98 -12.05
N ALA A 96 11.85 4.20 -10.91
CA ALA A 96 10.67 5.04 -10.84
C ALA A 96 11.04 6.48 -11.22
N PHE A 97 10.08 7.21 -11.79
CA PHE A 97 10.29 8.57 -12.31
C PHE A 97 10.76 9.58 -11.26
N PHE A 98 10.55 9.27 -9.98
CA PHE A 98 10.87 10.13 -8.85
C PHE A 98 12.15 9.75 -8.11
N ASN A 99 12.87 8.68 -8.51
CA ASN A 99 14.17 8.38 -7.88
C ASN A 99 15.15 9.53 -8.06
N THR A 100 16.05 9.69 -7.09
CA THR A 100 17.12 10.68 -7.14
C THR A 100 18.46 10.05 -6.74
N GLU A 101 19.47 10.86 -6.41
CA GLU A 101 20.69 10.37 -5.76
C GLU A 101 20.51 10.06 -4.25
N TYR A 102 19.35 10.43 -3.70
CA TYR A 102 18.96 10.16 -2.32
C TYR A 102 18.19 8.85 -2.21
N ASN A 103 17.76 8.52 -1.00
CA ASN A 103 16.99 7.30 -0.74
C ASN A 103 15.50 7.55 -0.99
N GLU A 104 14.80 6.58 -1.57
CA GLU A 104 13.36 6.58 -1.80
C GLU A 104 12.69 5.28 -1.32
N HIS A 105 11.60 5.40 -0.56
CA HIS A 105 10.87 4.26 -0.01
C HIS A 105 9.39 4.62 0.28
N GLY A 106 8.63 3.71 0.90
CA GLY A 106 7.31 3.95 1.47
C GLY A 106 6.32 4.61 0.51
N MET A 107 5.90 3.94 -0.57
CA MET A 107 4.96 4.49 -1.55
C MET A 107 3.48 4.27 -1.17
N SER A 108 2.63 5.20 -1.57
CA SER A 108 1.16 5.09 -1.57
C SER A 108 0.53 5.96 -2.66
N PHE A 109 -0.36 5.37 -3.47
CA PHE A 109 -1.20 6.13 -4.40
C PHE A 109 -2.46 6.66 -3.70
N SER A 110 -2.96 7.81 -4.14
CA SER A 110 -4.36 8.18 -3.94
C SER A 110 -5.28 7.21 -4.69
N ALA A 111 -6.50 7.04 -4.20
CA ALA A 111 -7.45 6.10 -4.79
C ALA A 111 -7.80 6.42 -6.26
N ASP A 112 -7.75 7.69 -6.65
CA ASP A 112 -7.97 8.15 -8.03
C ASP A 112 -6.72 8.01 -8.93
N GLY A 113 -5.57 7.63 -8.36
CA GLY A 113 -4.31 7.47 -9.08
C GLY A 113 -3.68 8.77 -9.59
N ASN A 114 -4.15 9.93 -9.11
CA ASN A 114 -3.63 11.25 -9.49
C ASN A 114 -2.58 11.80 -8.55
N THR A 115 -2.35 11.18 -7.40
CA THR A 115 -1.27 11.56 -6.48
C THR A 115 -0.51 10.32 -6.05
N LEU A 116 0.82 10.41 -6.07
CA LEU A 116 1.72 9.41 -5.50
C LEU A 116 2.48 10.05 -4.35
N PHE A 117 2.29 9.51 -3.15
CA PHE A 117 3.08 9.83 -1.97
C PHE A 117 4.22 8.83 -1.83
N PHE A 118 5.36 9.29 -1.37
CA PHE A 118 6.51 8.45 -1.08
C PHE A 118 7.41 9.10 -0.01
N SER A 119 8.26 8.30 0.60
CA SER A 119 9.27 8.76 1.56
C SER A 119 10.58 9.01 0.82
N SER A 120 11.28 10.10 1.12
CA SER A 120 12.60 10.37 0.56
C SER A 120 13.50 11.11 1.54
N THR A 121 14.81 10.85 1.44
CA THR A 121 15.84 11.61 2.17
C THR A 121 16.42 12.76 1.35
N ARG A 122 15.78 13.15 0.24
CA ARG A 122 16.18 14.34 -0.52
C ARG A 122 16.00 15.60 0.34
N PRO A 123 16.88 16.60 0.21
CA PRO A 123 16.86 17.79 1.04
C PRO A 123 15.60 18.61 0.79
N VAL A 124 15.04 19.14 1.87
CA VAL A 124 14.00 20.18 1.81
C VAL A 124 14.68 21.53 1.62
N LYS A 125 14.03 22.48 0.95
CA LYS A 125 14.59 23.81 0.67
C LYS A 125 14.86 24.64 1.94
N ASP A 126 14.11 24.37 3.00
CA ASP A 126 14.31 25.00 4.30
C ASP A 126 15.43 24.28 5.04
N GLU A 127 16.59 24.96 5.17
CA GLU A 127 17.79 24.40 5.80
C GLU A 127 17.62 24.10 7.29
N ALA A 128 16.57 24.63 7.94
CA ALA A 128 16.24 24.27 9.32
C ALA A 128 15.64 22.86 9.45
N ILE A 129 15.16 22.28 8.35
CA ILE A 129 14.60 20.93 8.33
C ILE A 129 15.75 19.91 8.18
N PRO A 130 15.91 18.97 9.11
CA PRO A 130 17.01 18.02 9.10
C PRO A 130 16.96 17.06 7.91
N SER A 131 18.15 16.63 7.46
CA SER A 131 18.32 15.60 6.43
C SER A 131 17.95 14.21 6.98
N THR A 132 16.67 13.87 6.91
CA THR A 132 16.10 12.58 7.32
C THR A 132 15.00 12.18 6.33
N TRP A 133 14.27 11.09 6.60
CA TRP A 133 13.09 10.74 5.82
C TRP A 133 12.00 11.77 6.01
N HIS A 134 11.50 12.27 4.87
CA HIS A 134 10.33 13.12 4.78
C HIS A 134 9.34 12.54 3.76
N ILE A 135 8.08 12.94 3.86
CA ILE A 135 7.07 12.59 2.85
C ILE A 135 7.11 13.62 1.72
N TRP A 136 7.10 13.10 0.51
CA TRP A 136 7.01 13.84 -0.74
C TRP A 136 5.80 13.34 -1.52
N LYS A 137 5.25 14.19 -2.39
CA LYS A 137 4.20 13.78 -3.32
C LYS A 137 4.48 14.27 -4.72
N SER A 138 3.99 13.54 -5.71
CA SER A 138 3.91 13.97 -7.10
C SER A 138 2.47 13.83 -7.57
N GLU A 139 2.02 14.79 -8.36
CA GLU A 139 0.65 14.83 -8.88
C GLU A 139 0.65 14.57 -10.38
N LYS A 140 -0.41 13.94 -10.89
CA LYS A 140 -0.58 13.69 -12.31
C LYS A 140 -1.38 14.84 -12.91
N GLN A 141 -0.75 15.59 -13.81
CA GLN A 141 -1.37 16.66 -14.59
C GLN A 141 -1.25 16.31 -16.08
N ASP A 142 -2.39 16.26 -16.78
CA ASP A 142 -2.47 15.86 -18.19
C ASP A 142 -1.75 14.54 -18.50
N GLY A 143 -1.92 13.55 -17.60
CA GLY A 143 -1.31 12.22 -17.73
C GLY A 143 0.18 12.15 -17.39
N LYS A 144 0.80 13.25 -16.94
CA LYS A 144 2.23 13.31 -16.59
C LYS A 144 2.40 13.62 -15.11
N TRP A 145 3.33 12.92 -14.47
CA TRP A 145 3.73 13.21 -13.10
C TRP A 145 4.50 14.53 -13.04
N THR A 146 4.14 15.39 -12.09
CA THR A 146 4.85 16.64 -11.80
C THR A 146 6.14 16.38 -11.02
N THR A 147 7.01 17.39 -10.98
CA THR A 147 8.16 17.36 -10.06
C THR A 147 7.66 17.16 -8.63
N PRO A 148 8.23 16.20 -7.87
CA PRO A 148 7.77 15.95 -6.52
C PRO A 148 7.96 17.16 -5.58
N GLU A 149 7.00 17.36 -4.70
CA GLU A 149 7.00 18.41 -3.68
C GLU A 149 6.98 17.84 -2.26
N PHE A 150 7.64 18.55 -1.34
CA PHE A 150 7.68 18.21 0.08
C PHE A 150 6.29 18.38 0.70
N VAL A 151 5.87 17.41 1.50
CA VAL A 151 4.61 17.46 2.25
C VAL A 151 4.90 18.01 3.65
N ASP A 152 4.49 19.26 3.88
CA ASP A 152 4.71 19.96 5.14
C ASP A 152 3.71 19.51 6.22
N PHE A 153 4.23 19.11 7.38
CA PHE A 153 3.48 18.87 8.62
C PHE A 153 4.00 19.84 9.68
N PRO A 154 3.26 20.92 10.04
CA PRO A 154 3.82 22.04 10.80
C PRO A 154 4.50 21.66 12.13
N ASN A 155 3.98 20.64 12.83
CA ASN A 155 4.46 20.20 14.13
C ASN A 155 5.46 19.02 14.09
N LEU A 156 5.87 18.55 12.90
CA LEU A 156 6.78 17.41 12.72
C LEU A 156 8.04 17.74 11.91
N LYS A 157 8.34 19.03 11.68
CA LYS A 157 9.50 19.46 10.86
C LYS A 157 10.85 18.93 11.35
N GLU A 158 11.02 18.78 12.66
CA GLU A 158 12.25 18.27 13.27
C GLU A 158 12.27 16.73 13.43
N LYS A 159 11.23 16.05 12.94
CA LYS A 159 11.04 14.61 13.09
C LYS A 159 11.38 13.88 11.79
N LEU A 160 11.62 12.58 11.93
CA LEU A 160 11.59 11.65 10.81
C LEU A 160 10.13 11.32 10.51
N VAL A 161 9.72 11.41 9.24
CA VAL A 161 8.34 11.09 8.80
C VAL A 161 8.38 10.20 7.56
N SER A 162 7.76 9.03 7.61
CA SER A 162 7.93 8.01 6.56
C SER A 162 6.75 7.05 6.46
N HIS A 163 6.73 6.29 5.36
CA HIS A 163 5.72 5.29 4.99
C HIS A 163 4.28 5.84 4.99
N PRO A 164 4.00 6.83 4.12
CA PRO A 164 2.65 7.33 3.91
C PRO A 164 1.69 6.25 3.42
N THR A 165 0.43 6.42 3.80
CA THR A 165 -0.74 5.75 3.26
C THR A 165 -1.91 6.72 3.32
N VAL A 166 -2.75 6.78 2.27
CA VAL A 166 -3.75 7.85 2.10
C VAL A 166 -5.14 7.27 1.93
N THR A 167 -6.12 7.88 2.59
CA THR A 167 -7.55 7.58 2.43
C THR A 167 -8.14 8.33 1.23
N LYS A 168 -9.36 7.96 0.80
CA LYS A 168 -10.09 8.62 -0.28
C LYS A 168 -10.38 10.10 -0.01
N ASP A 169 -10.57 10.47 1.25
CA ASP A 169 -10.77 11.86 1.66
C ASP A 169 -9.46 12.68 1.73
N GLY A 170 -8.32 12.06 1.41
CA GLY A 170 -7.01 12.70 1.37
C GLY A 170 -6.27 12.74 2.72
N THR A 171 -6.83 12.18 3.79
CA THR A 171 -6.14 12.05 5.08
C THR A 171 -4.92 11.15 4.93
N LEU A 172 -3.74 11.67 5.29
CA LEU A 172 -2.51 10.89 5.31
C LEU A 172 -2.33 10.25 6.68
N TYR A 173 -1.98 8.97 6.67
CA TYR A 173 -1.45 8.23 7.80
C TYR A 173 0.00 7.86 7.49
N PHE A 174 0.86 7.88 8.49
CA PHE A 174 2.29 7.61 8.35
C PHE A 174 2.88 7.30 9.72
N HIS A 175 4.12 6.81 9.78
CA HIS A 175 4.84 6.80 11.05
C HIS A 175 5.76 8.01 11.16
N ALA A 176 5.96 8.47 12.40
CA ALA A 176 6.93 9.49 12.73
C ALA A 176 7.70 9.12 14.00
N SER A 177 8.94 9.59 14.11
CA SER A 177 9.86 9.31 15.22
C SER A 177 10.82 10.47 15.45
N ASN A 178 11.60 10.41 16.52
CA ASN A 178 12.86 11.15 16.59
C ASN A 178 13.80 10.69 15.45
N ILE A 179 14.81 11.50 15.12
CA ILE A 179 15.76 11.21 14.03
C ILE A 179 16.58 9.95 14.32
N ASP A 180 16.80 9.64 15.60
CA ASP A 180 17.44 8.40 16.08
C ASP A 180 16.49 7.20 16.11
N TYR A 181 15.30 7.31 15.48
CA TYR A 181 14.24 6.30 15.40
C TYR A 181 13.55 5.98 16.74
N SER A 182 13.84 6.70 17.82
CA SER A 182 13.12 6.55 19.10
C SER A 182 11.71 7.18 19.04
N ASP A 183 10.82 6.75 19.93
CA ASP A 183 9.44 7.21 20.04
C ASP A 183 8.60 7.03 18.76
N MET A 184 8.92 6.02 17.96
CA MET A 184 8.23 5.77 16.70
C MET A 184 6.77 5.36 16.92
N ASP A 185 5.86 6.11 16.30
CA ASP A 185 4.43 5.83 16.36
C ASP A 185 3.72 6.25 15.07
N ILE A 186 2.45 5.89 14.93
CA ILE A 186 1.61 6.25 13.80
C ILE A 186 0.96 7.60 14.08
N TYR A 187 0.97 8.46 13.07
CA TYR A 187 0.31 9.76 13.07
C TYR A 187 -0.61 9.85 11.86
N TYR A 188 -1.52 10.82 11.90
CA TYR A 188 -2.33 11.18 10.75
C TYR A 188 -2.46 12.70 10.63
N SER A 189 -2.62 13.20 9.41
CA SER A 189 -2.90 14.60 9.12
C SER A 189 -3.96 14.72 8.03
N MET A 190 -4.92 15.61 8.25
CA MET A 190 -6.03 15.86 7.34
C MET A 190 -5.64 16.89 6.29
N LEU A 191 -6.12 16.70 5.06
CA LEU A 191 -5.96 17.67 3.99
C LEU A 191 -7.08 18.71 4.06
N VAL A 192 -6.74 19.95 4.42
CA VAL A 192 -7.69 21.07 4.53
C VAL A 192 -7.20 22.22 3.65
N ASN A 193 -8.04 22.67 2.71
CA ASN A 193 -7.70 23.74 1.75
C ASN A 193 -6.38 23.49 0.99
N GLY A 194 -6.12 22.24 0.60
CA GLY A 194 -4.92 21.84 -0.14
C GLY A 194 -3.64 21.75 0.70
N ARG A 195 -3.73 21.84 2.03
CA ARG A 195 -2.58 21.72 2.94
C ARG A 195 -2.87 20.69 4.04
N TYR A 196 -1.83 19.99 4.46
CA TYR A 196 -1.90 19.10 5.61
C TYR A 196 -1.84 19.92 6.90
N GLU A 197 -2.78 19.70 7.81
CA GLU A 197 -2.78 20.32 9.13
C GLU A 197 -1.72 19.70 10.06
N GLU A 198 -1.64 20.19 11.30
CA GLU A 198 -0.83 19.56 12.34
C GLU A 198 -1.19 18.07 12.49
N ALA A 199 -0.15 17.24 12.49
CA ALA A 199 -0.30 15.81 12.59
C ALA A 199 -0.71 15.41 14.01
N LYS A 200 -1.64 14.47 14.12
CA LYS A 200 -2.15 13.93 15.38
C LYS A 200 -1.65 12.50 15.55
N LYS A 201 -1.08 12.20 16.72
CA LYS A 201 -0.71 10.83 17.09
C LYS A 201 -1.96 9.95 17.07
N LEU A 202 -1.87 8.78 16.44
CA LEU A 202 -2.99 7.86 16.31
C LEU A 202 -3.29 7.23 17.68
N ASN A 203 -4.48 7.49 18.19
CA ASN A 203 -4.91 6.89 19.45
C ASN A 203 -5.49 5.49 19.21
N ILE A 204 -4.69 4.47 19.50
CA ILE A 204 -5.11 3.07 19.51
C ILE A 204 -5.12 2.61 20.97
N PRO A 205 -6.24 2.06 21.48
CA PRO A 205 -6.29 1.50 22.82
C PRO A 205 -5.39 0.27 22.86
N PHE A 206 -4.20 0.42 23.44
CA PHE A 206 -3.22 -0.65 23.53
C PHE A 206 -2.52 -0.59 24.89
N TYR A 207 -2.46 -1.72 25.58
CA TYR A 207 -1.70 -1.86 26.81
C TYR A 207 -0.23 -2.17 26.47
N GLY A 208 0.61 -1.13 26.48
CA GLY A 208 2.08 -1.24 26.39
C GLY A 208 2.74 -0.13 25.57
N ASP A 209 4.02 0.12 25.86
CA ASP A 209 4.83 1.16 25.20
C ASP A 209 5.56 0.62 23.96
N LEU A 210 4.85 -0.10 23.08
CA LEU A 210 5.43 -0.62 21.84
C LEU A 210 5.38 0.42 20.72
N MET A 211 6.51 0.56 20.02
CA MET A 211 6.58 1.35 18.79
C MET A 211 5.75 0.73 17.68
N LYS A 212 5.21 1.58 16.80
CA LYS A 212 4.32 1.19 15.70
C LYS A 212 4.82 1.80 14.40
N CYS A 213 4.95 0.99 13.37
CA CYS A 213 5.57 1.42 12.11
C CYS A 213 4.91 0.82 10.87
N THR A 214 5.29 1.36 9.71
CA THR A 214 4.83 0.93 8.37
C THR A 214 3.30 0.78 8.24
N PRO A 215 2.51 1.83 8.50
CA PRO A 215 1.06 1.71 8.42
C PRO A 215 0.56 1.53 6.98
N TYR A 216 -0.58 0.85 6.85
CA TYR A 216 -1.46 0.86 5.69
C TYR A 216 -2.88 1.13 6.18
N VAL A 217 -3.51 2.19 5.68
CA VAL A 217 -4.92 2.48 5.96
C VAL A 217 -5.76 2.08 4.76
N SER A 218 -6.91 1.46 5.01
CA SER A 218 -7.89 1.22 3.96
C SER A 218 -8.35 2.52 3.30
N PRO A 219 -8.75 2.51 2.01
CA PRO A 219 -9.19 3.72 1.32
C PRO A 219 -10.32 4.47 2.03
N GLU A 220 -11.27 3.74 2.64
CA GLU A 220 -12.39 4.32 3.41
C GLU A 220 -12.01 4.71 4.85
N GLY A 221 -10.80 4.40 5.30
CA GLY A 221 -10.38 4.68 6.68
C GLY A 221 -11.02 3.77 7.74
N ASN A 222 -11.57 2.62 7.35
CA ASN A 222 -12.32 1.71 8.23
C ASN A 222 -11.43 0.70 8.97
N TYR A 223 -10.27 0.37 8.42
CA TYR A 223 -9.23 -0.42 9.10
C TYR A 223 -7.84 0.12 8.80
N ILE A 224 -6.90 -0.19 9.70
CA ILE A 224 -5.47 0.10 9.56
C ILE A 224 -4.66 -1.15 9.90
N LEU A 225 -3.70 -1.48 9.04
CA LEU A 225 -2.67 -2.48 9.23
C LEU A 225 -1.36 -1.80 9.60
N PHE A 226 -0.58 -2.39 10.50
CA PHE A 226 0.73 -1.85 10.87
C PHE A 226 1.59 -2.93 11.54
N ALA A 227 2.90 -2.66 11.64
CA ALA A 227 3.82 -3.50 12.39
C ALA A 227 3.98 -2.98 13.83
N LEU A 228 3.87 -3.88 14.81
CA LEU A 228 4.35 -3.67 16.17
C LEU A 228 5.83 -4.03 16.23
N VAL A 229 6.65 -3.16 16.84
CA VAL A 229 8.08 -3.42 17.04
C VAL A 229 8.27 -4.17 18.37
N LYS A 230 8.59 -5.46 18.28
CA LYS A 230 8.96 -6.33 19.42
C LYS A 230 10.38 -6.86 19.20
N GLU A 231 10.68 -8.07 19.68
CA GLU A 231 11.90 -8.80 19.27
C GLU A 231 11.97 -9.03 17.75
N SER A 232 10.80 -9.15 17.11
CA SER A 232 10.64 -9.08 15.65
C SER A 232 9.38 -8.28 15.31
N LEU A 233 9.30 -7.76 14.09
CA LEU A 233 8.11 -7.07 13.62
C LEU A 233 6.93 -8.04 13.50
N GLU A 234 5.76 -7.62 14.00
CA GLU A 234 4.51 -8.37 13.87
C GLU A 234 3.40 -7.50 13.28
N LEU A 235 2.73 -7.99 12.24
CA LEU A 235 1.60 -7.31 11.63
C LEU A 235 0.32 -7.46 12.47
N ASN A 236 -0.35 -6.34 12.65
CA ASN A 236 -1.59 -6.21 13.40
C ASN A 236 -2.60 -5.37 12.60
N ILE A 237 -3.88 -5.59 12.88
CA ILE A 237 -4.99 -4.84 12.30
C ILE A 237 -5.84 -4.21 13.41
N CYS A 238 -6.22 -2.94 13.23
CA CYS A 238 -7.25 -2.28 14.02
C CYS A 238 -8.42 -1.89 13.11
N TYR A 239 -9.62 -1.87 13.67
CA TYR A 239 -10.84 -1.42 12.98
C TYR A 239 -11.35 -0.14 13.62
N LYS A 240 -11.87 0.76 12.79
CA LYS A 240 -12.51 1.99 13.23
C LYS A 240 -14.00 1.71 13.46
N ASN A 241 -14.51 2.08 14.63
CA ASN A 241 -15.92 1.93 14.96
C ASN A 241 -16.75 3.15 14.45
N GLY A 242 -18.07 3.07 14.57
CA GLY A 242 -18.98 4.16 14.17
C GLY A 242 -18.82 5.48 14.93
N GLU A 243 -18.02 5.51 16.00
CA GLU A 243 -17.67 6.72 16.76
C GLU A 243 -16.26 7.26 16.41
N ASN A 244 -15.67 6.81 15.29
CA ASN A 244 -14.31 7.16 14.87
C ASN A 244 -13.19 6.72 15.83
N LYS A 245 -13.43 5.74 16.70
CA LYS A 245 -12.42 5.19 17.61
C LYS A 245 -11.85 3.89 17.05
N TRP A 246 -10.54 3.73 17.16
CA TRP A 246 -9.85 2.49 16.79
C TRP A 246 -10.05 1.41 17.84
N SER A 247 -10.20 0.16 17.40
CA SER A 247 -10.19 -1.02 18.26
C SER A 247 -8.80 -1.30 18.80
N GLU A 248 -8.72 -2.20 19.78
CA GLU A 248 -7.44 -2.81 20.15
C GLU A 248 -6.83 -3.56 18.94
N PRO A 249 -5.49 -3.65 18.85
CA PRO A 249 -4.81 -4.38 17.79
C PRO A 249 -5.12 -5.88 17.83
N VAL A 250 -5.53 -6.42 16.69
CA VAL A 250 -5.66 -7.86 16.47
C VAL A 250 -4.44 -8.33 15.68
N ARG A 251 -3.66 -9.23 16.28
CA ARG A 251 -2.51 -9.86 15.60
C ARG A 251 -2.97 -10.67 14.39
N LEU A 252 -2.31 -10.51 13.25
CA LEU A 252 -2.61 -11.30 12.05
C LEU A 252 -2.28 -12.81 12.27
N PRO A 253 -2.94 -13.71 11.52
CA PRO A 253 -2.73 -15.16 11.63
C PRO A 253 -1.27 -15.61 11.57
N ALA A 254 -0.95 -16.73 12.23
CA ALA A 254 0.42 -17.24 12.36
C ALA A 254 1.08 -17.60 11.03
N GLN A 255 0.29 -17.92 9.99
CA GLN A 255 0.87 -18.16 8.66
C GLN A 255 1.43 -16.90 8.00
N ILE A 256 1.00 -15.70 8.44
CA ILE A 256 1.54 -14.40 8.03
C ILE A 256 2.67 -13.98 8.98
N ASN A 257 2.42 -13.99 10.29
CA ASN A 257 3.38 -13.57 11.32
C ASN A 257 4.32 -14.72 11.74
N ARG A 258 5.28 -15.06 10.87
CA ARG A 258 6.33 -16.08 11.08
C ARG A 258 7.61 -15.49 11.68
N LYS A 259 8.34 -14.66 10.93
CA LYS A 259 9.45 -13.83 11.42
C LYS A 259 9.63 -12.52 10.61
N GLY A 260 9.67 -11.35 11.27
CA GLY A 260 10.14 -10.09 10.67
C GLY A 260 9.23 -9.48 9.59
N GLN A 261 7.93 -9.37 9.82
CA GLN A 261 6.97 -8.85 8.83
C GLN A 261 6.79 -7.33 8.92
N GLY A 262 6.99 -6.64 7.80
CA GLY A 262 6.78 -5.20 7.70
C GLY A 262 6.13 -4.80 6.39
N ASN A 263 5.87 -3.50 6.24
CA ASN A 263 5.41 -2.91 4.99
C ASN A 263 4.11 -3.52 4.42
N PRO A 264 3.04 -3.69 5.22
CA PRO A 264 1.76 -4.18 4.74
C PRO A 264 1.19 -3.27 3.64
N TYR A 265 0.47 -3.88 2.70
CA TYR A 265 -0.25 -3.22 1.62
C TYR A 265 -1.42 -4.10 1.19
N ILE A 266 -2.64 -3.56 1.14
CA ILE A 266 -3.76 -4.24 0.48
C ILE A 266 -3.86 -3.73 -0.95
N THR A 267 -4.03 -4.66 -1.87
CA THR A 267 -4.20 -4.41 -3.31
C THR A 267 -5.45 -3.54 -3.60
N PRO A 268 -5.47 -2.77 -4.71
CA PRO A 268 -6.57 -1.87 -5.06
C PRO A 268 -7.91 -2.58 -5.30
N ASP A 269 -7.87 -3.86 -5.70
CA ASP A 269 -9.05 -4.74 -5.82
C ASP A 269 -9.48 -5.35 -4.47
N GLU A 270 -8.80 -4.99 -3.39
CA GLU A 270 -9.01 -5.42 -2.00
C GLU A 270 -8.88 -6.95 -1.78
N GLN A 271 -8.30 -7.68 -2.73
CA GLN A 271 -8.28 -9.15 -2.67
C GLN A 271 -7.09 -9.70 -1.88
N PHE A 272 -5.94 -9.03 -1.93
CA PHE A 272 -4.68 -9.56 -1.41
C PHE A 272 -3.93 -8.58 -0.51
N LEU A 273 -3.36 -9.11 0.56
CA LEU A 273 -2.30 -8.48 1.35
C LEU A 273 -0.95 -8.81 0.74
N PHE A 274 -0.11 -7.79 0.62
CA PHE A 274 1.32 -7.87 0.34
C PHE A 274 2.09 -7.39 1.57
N TYR A 275 3.20 -8.04 1.89
CA TYR A 275 4.05 -7.65 3.00
C TYR A 275 5.49 -8.15 2.78
N ALA A 276 6.47 -7.46 3.36
CA ALA A 276 7.85 -7.91 3.35
C ALA A 276 8.10 -8.91 4.49
N GLU A 277 8.88 -9.94 4.21
CA GLU A 277 9.27 -10.95 5.19
C GLU A 277 10.76 -11.28 5.04
N GLU A 278 11.48 -11.26 6.17
CA GLU A 278 12.84 -11.79 6.25
C GLU A 278 12.81 -13.33 6.16
N GLN A 279 13.50 -13.88 5.18
CA GLN A 279 13.55 -15.33 4.95
C GLN A 279 14.39 -16.04 6.01
N GLN A 280 13.95 -17.21 6.45
CA GLN A 280 14.72 -18.05 7.37
C GLN A 280 15.94 -18.67 6.67
N GLY A 281 17.13 -18.49 7.25
CA GLY A 281 18.39 -19.10 6.79
C GLY A 281 19.58 -18.12 6.76
N ASP A 282 20.76 -18.60 6.38
CA ASP A 282 22.03 -17.85 6.43
C ASP A 282 22.21 -16.76 5.34
N THR A 283 21.16 -16.44 4.58
CA THR A 283 21.29 -15.57 3.40
C THR A 283 20.94 -14.10 3.66
N GLY A 284 20.23 -13.81 4.77
CA GLY A 284 19.70 -12.48 5.08
C GLY A 284 18.83 -11.90 3.96
N SER A 285 18.14 -12.75 3.19
CA SER A 285 17.33 -12.35 2.04
C SER A 285 15.89 -12.06 2.45
N TRP A 286 15.25 -11.11 1.76
CA TRP A 286 13.87 -10.70 2.01
C TRP A 286 13.01 -11.03 0.79
N SER A 287 11.71 -11.26 1.01
CA SER A 287 10.73 -11.40 -0.07
C SER A 287 9.53 -10.50 0.17
N ILE A 288 8.82 -10.17 -0.91
CA ILE A 288 7.44 -9.69 -0.81
C ILE A 288 6.54 -10.91 -0.93
N ASN A 289 5.82 -11.22 0.14
CA ASN A 289 4.84 -12.28 0.17
C ASN A 289 3.45 -11.71 0.00
N TRP A 290 2.56 -12.50 -0.60
CA TRP A 290 1.17 -12.14 -0.80
C TRP A 290 0.24 -13.28 -0.41
N VAL A 291 -0.95 -12.93 0.11
CA VAL A 291 -1.95 -13.84 0.68
C VAL A 291 -3.34 -13.23 0.53
N SER A 292 -4.38 -14.07 0.48
CA SER A 292 -5.78 -13.61 0.48
C SER A 292 -6.06 -12.72 1.70
N ALA A 293 -6.61 -11.52 1.45
CA ALA A 293 -6.99 -10.60 2.52
C ALA A 293 -8.23 -11.09 3.30
N LYS A 294 -9.09 -11.88 2.63
CA LYS A 294 -10.30 -12.48 3.23
C LYS A 294 -9.99 -13.42 4.40
N THR A 295 -8.75 -13.89 4.51
CA THR A 295 -8.30 -14.74 5.62
C THR A 295 -8.30 -14.01 6.97
N PHE A 296 -8.29 -12.67 7.00
CA PHE A 296 -8.20 -11.90 8.25
C PHE A 296 -8.93 -10.55 8.29
N ILE A 297 -9.30 -9.98 7.13
CA ILE A 297 -10.14 -8.78 7.09
C ILE A 297 -11.59 -9.21 7.30
N LYS A 298 -12.27 -8.59 8.27
CA LYS A 298 -13.70 -8.81 8.51
C LYS A 298 -14.53 -8.11 7.44
N GLU A 299 -15.53 -8.81 6.91
CA GLU A 299 -16.61 -8.23 6.09
C GLU A 299 -17.52 -7.30 6.91
#